data_AF-A0A444WFF8-F1
#
_entry.id   AF-A0A444WFF8-F1
#
_cell.length_a   1.000
_cell.length_b   1.000
_cell.length_c   1.000
_cell.angle_alpha   90.00
_cell.angle_beta   90.00
_cell.angle_gamma   90.00
#
_symmetry.space_group_name_H-M   'P 1'
#
loop_
_entity.id
_entity.type
_entity.pdbx_description
1 polymer ?
#
loop_
_entity_poly.entity_id
_entity_poly.type
_entity_poly.pdbx_seq_one_letter_code
_entity_poly.pdbx_strand_id
1 'polypeptide(L)'
;MVLLRFTLIVFVFCLYFTLVIIGKYKYYMPYDIVALCFLLLNVLLQYLYKLKELKLPFKVGFYVVPVLLLVYFSLASWFFLKPFNGYHTRIFEIFGNNTPKEYYWLFFEISTYSFILAFVTEVVTVSIALWRFRKR
;
A
#
# COMPACT_ATOMS: atom_id res chain seq x y z
N MET A 1 8.87 -16.24 8.93
CA MET A 1 7.54 -16.21 9.59
C MET A 1 7.08 -14.79 9.91
N VAL A 2 7.91 -13.97 10.59
CA VAL A 2 7.54 -12.59 10.99
C VAL A 2 7.16 -11.69 9.80
N LEU A 3 7.95 -11.69 8.72
CA LEU A 3 7.71 -10.84 7.55
C LEU A 3 6.36 -11.14 6.87
N LEU A 4 6.08 -12.41 6.55
CA LEU A 4 4.82 -12.82 5.93
C LEU A 4 3.60 -12.44 6.79
N ARG A 5 3.70 -12.62 8.11
CA ARG A 5 2.64 -12.22 9.05
C ARG A 5 2.42 -10.70 9.02
N PHE A 6 3.50 -9.93 9.04
CA PHE A 6 3.43 -8.47 8.94
C PHE A 6 2.77 -8.03 7.62
N THR A 7 3.21 -8.55 6.48
CA THR A 7 2.62 -8.22 5.17
C THR A 7 1.14 -8.61 5.09
N LEU A 8 0.75 -9.75 5.67
CA LEU A 8 -0.66 -10.16 5.75
C LEU A 8 -1.49 -9.20 6.60
N ILE A 9 -0.98 -8.77 7.76
CA ILE A 9 -1.66 -7.79 8.62
C ILE A 9 -1.86 -6.48 7.86
N VAL A 10 -0.81 -5.99 7.18
CA VAL A 10 -0.88 -4.78 6.36
C VAL A 10 -1.90 -4.95 5.23
N PHE A 11 -1.91 -6.09 4.54
CA PHE A 11 -2.89 -6.39 3.49
C PHE A 11 -4.33 -6.34 4.01
N VAL A 12 -4.62 -7.02 5.13
CA VAL A 12 -5.96 -7.04 5.73
C VAL A 12 -6.37 -5.64 6.17
N PHE A 13 -5.46 -4.86 6.74
CA PHE A 13 -5.71 -3.48 7.14
C PHE A 13 -6.03 -2.58 5.94
N CYS A 14 -5.21 -2.61 4.89
CA CYS A 14 -5.47 -1.84 3.67
C CYS A 14 -6.76 -2.28 2.97
N LEU A 15 -7.07 -3.58 2.95
CA LEU A 15 -8.31 -4.11 2.40
C LEU A 15 -9.53 -3.58 3.17
N TYR A 16 -9.48 -3.62 4.49
CA TYR A 16 -10.52 -3.06 5.35
C TYR A 16 -10.75 -1.58 5.07
N PHE A 17 -9.67 -0.79 4.95
CA PHE A 17 -9.76 0.63 4.57
C PHE A 17 -10.49 0.83 3.24
N THR A 18 -10.08 0.11 2.21
CA THR A 18 -10.70 0.20 0.88
C THR A 18 -12.19 -0.15 0.95
N LEU A 19 -12.58 -1.19 1.69
CA LEU A 19 -13.98 -1.59 1.85
C LEU A 19 -14.82 -0.54 2.59
N VAL A 20 -14.29 0.04 3.66
CA VAL A 20 -14.97 1.11 4.41
C VAL A 20 -15.19 2.34 3.54
N ILE A 21 -14.16 2.72 2.76
CA ILE A 21 -14.20 3.86 1.84
C ILE A 21 -15.23 3.61 0.73
N ILE A 22 -15.21 2.44 0.10
CA ILE A 22 -16.19 2.07 -0.93
C ILE A 22 -17.61 2.08 -0.35
N GLY A 23 -17.80 1.54 0.85
CA GLY A 23 -19.11 1.52 1.51
C GLY A 23 -19.65 2.91 1.84
N LYS A 24 -18.80 3.78 2.37
CA LYS A 24 -19.19 5.15 2.78
C LYS A 24 -19.42 6.08 1.59
N TYR A 25 -18.64 5.93 0.52
CA TYR A 25 -18.63 6.89 -0.59
C TYR A 25 -19.15 6.34 -1.92
N LYS A 26 -19.47 5.04 -1.99
CA LYS A 26 -19.95 4.34 -3.20
C LYS A 26 -19.05 4.55 -4.43
N TYR A 27 -17.77 4.80 -4.20
CA TYR A 27 -16.77 5.09 -5.23
C TYR A 27 -15.47 4.36 -4.89
N TYR A 28 -14.69 4.00 -5.91
CA TYR A 28 -13.41 3.32 -5.75
C TYR A 28 -12.29 4.14 -6.39
N MET A 29 -11.15 4.29 -5.72
CA MET A 29 -9.94 4.82 -6.35
C MET A 29 -9.18 3.67 -7.04
N PRO A 30 -8.91 3.74 -8.35
CA PRO A 30 -8.17 2.69 -9.05
C PRO A 30 -6.79 2.39 -8.43
N TYR A 31 -6.13 3.43 -7.89
CA TYR A 31 -4.84 3.31 -7.23
C TYR A 31 -4.88 2.42 -5.98
N ASP A 32 -6.01 2.36 -5.25
CA ASP A 32 -6.16 1.48 -4.08
C ASP A 32 -6.18 0.01 -4.51
N ILE A 33 -6.86 -0.30 -5.62
CA ILE A 33 -6.89 -1.67 -6.17
C ILE A 33 -5.48 -2.08 -6.59
N VAL A 34 -4.75 -1.20 -7.29
CA VAL A 34 -3.36 -1.46 -7.69
C VAL A 34 -2.48 -1.71 -6.46
N ALA A 35 -2.60 -0.89 -5.42
CA ALA A 35 -1.86 -1.06 -4.17
C ALA A 35 -2.19 -2.39 -3.47
N LEU A 36 -3.47 -2.79 -3.44
CA LEU A 36 -3.89 -4.09 -2.90
C LEU A 36 -3.32 -5.25 -3.72
N CYS A 37 -3.27 -5.13 -5.05
CA CYS A 37 -2.66 -6.12 -5.93
C CYS A 37 -1.15 -6.28 -5.62
N PHE A 38 -0.43 -5.20 -5.35
CA PHE A 38 0.99 -5.28 -4.97
C PHE A 38 1.20 -5.94 -3.60
N LEU A 39 0.37 -5.63 -2.61
CA LEU A 39 0.40 -6.31 -1.33
C LEU A 39 0.12 -7.81 -1.48
N LEU A 40 -0.88 -8.16 -2.30
CA LEU A 40 -1.21 -9.56 -2.58
C LEU A 40 -0.06 -10.29 -3.29
N LEU A 41 0.57 -9.66 -4.29
CA LEU A 41 1.73 -10.20 -4.99
C LEU A 41 2.90 -10.42 -4.03
N ASN A 42 3.17 -9.47 -3.13
CA ASN A 42 4.16 -9.63 -2.05
C ASN A 42 3.86 -10.86 -1.18
N VAL A 43 2.62 -11.00 -0.70
CA VAL A 43 2.20 -12.14 0.12
C VAL A 43 2.41 -13.45 -0.63
N LEU A 44 1.97 -13.51 -1.90
CA LEU A 44 2.10 -14.70 -2.74
C LEU A 44 3.57 -15.09 -2.95
N LEU A 45 4.44 -14.14 -3.29
CA LEU A 45 5.86 -14.39 -3.46
C LEU A 45 6.50 -14.87 -2.16
N GLN A 46 6.26 -14.19 -1.04
CA GLN A 46 6.79 -14.62 0.26
C GLN A 46 6.30 -16.02 0.66
N TYR A 47 5.04 -16.33 0.38
CA TYR A 47 4.47 -17.65 0.63
C TYR A 47 5.10 -18.73 -0.25
N LEU A 48 5.29 -18.47 -1.55
CA LEU A 48 5.96 -19.37 -2.48
C LEU A 48 7.41 -19.64 -2.07
N TYR A 49 8.15 -18.59 -1.67
CA TYR A 49 9.52 -18.73 -1.17
C TYR A 49 9.56 -19.58 0.12
N LYS A 50 8.58 -19.41 1.01
CA LYS A 50 8.45 -20.23 2.23
C LYS A 50 8.15 -21.70 1.89
N LEU A 51 7.21 -21.96 0.98
CA LEU A 51 6.84 -23.31 0.55
C LEU A 51 8.02 -24.07 -0.06
N LYS A 52 8.85 -23.39 -0.85
CA LYS A 52 10.04 -24.00 -1.47
C LYS A 52 11.29 -23.99 -0.56
N GLU A 53 11.14 -23.60 0.71
CA GLU A 53 12.24 -23.44 1.69
C GLU A 53 13.40 -22.57 1.19
N LEU A 54 13.08 -21.59 0.34
CA LEU A 54 14.07 -20.72 -0.30
C LEU A 54 14.33 -19.48 0.56
N LYS A 55 15.59 -19.05 0.58
CA LYS A 55 15.95 -17.74 1.13
C LYS A 55 15.43 -16.64 0.19
N LEU A 56 14.63 -15.72 0.74
CA LEU A 56 14.18 -14.51 0.06
C LEU A 56 15.39 -13.66 -0.38
N PRO A 57 15.57 -13.39 -1.69
CA PRO A 57 16.75 -12.71 -2.21
C PRO A 57 16.89 -11.25 -1.81
N PHE A 58 15.77 -10.58 -1.52
CA PHE A 58 15.76 -9.14 -1.24
C PHE A 58 14.74 -8.81 -0.15
N LYS A 59 15.01 -9.26 1.08
CA LYS A 59 14.10 -9.08 2.23
C LYS A 59 13.71 -7.62 2.49
N VAL A 60 14.60 -6.67 2.19
CA VAL A 60 14.36 -5.24 2.39
C VAL A 60 13.20 -4.76 1.52
N GLY A 61 13.17 -5.11 0.24
CA GLY A 61 12.07 -4.75 -0.67
C GLY A 61 10.70 -5.27 -0.19
N PHE A 62 10.66 -6.54 0.23
CA PHE A 62 9.46 -7.17 0.80
C PHE A 62 8.99 -6.54 2.14
N TYR A 63 9.82 -5.73 2.80
CA TYR A 63 9.45 -4.97 4.00
C TYR A 63 9.08 -3.52 3.68
N VAL A 64 9.86 -2.88 2.81
CA VAL A 64 9.68 -1.47 2.44
C VAL A 64 8.38 -1.26 1.67
N VAL A 65 8.03 -2.16 0.74
CA VAL A 65 6.79 -2.01 -0.06
C VAL A 65 5.55 -1.99 0.83
N PRO A 66 5.31 -2.94 1.75
CA PRO A 66 4.17 -2.86 2.66
C PRO A 66 4.14 -1.61 3.53
N VAL A 67 5.29 -1.13 4.00
CA VAL A 67 5.37 0.10 4.80
C VAL A 67 4.97 1.33 3.98
N LEU A 68 5.52 1.48 2.78
CA LEU A 68 5.17 2.60 1.88
C LEU A 68 3.70 2.58 1.48
N LEU A 69 3.14 1.39 1.22
CA LEU A 69 1.72 1.25 0.90
C LEU A 69 0.83 1.55 2.12
N LEU A 70 1.27 1.21 3.33
CA LEU A 70 0.55 1.60 4.56
C LEU A 70 0.56 3.11 4.77
N VAL A 71 1.67 3.80 4.49
CA VAL A 71 1.76 5.27 4.51
C VAL A 71 0.82 5.86 3.46
N TYR A 72 0.84 5.35 2.22
CA TYR A 72 -0.10 5.74 1.18
C TYR A 72 -1.56 5.57 1.64
N PHE A 73 -1.97 4.40 2.13
CA PHE A 73 -3.35 4.16 2.53
C PHE A 73 -3.81 5.04 3.70
N SER A 74 -2.89 5.40 4.61
CA SER A 74 -3.19 6.24 5.77
C SER A 74 -3.34 7.71 5.38
N LEU A 75 -2.50 8.17 4.45
CA LEU A 75 -2.39 9.59 4.06
C LEU A 75 -3.08 9.91 2.74
N ALA A 76 -3.59 8.91 2.03
CA ALA A 76 -4.32 9.12 0.80
C ALA A 76 -5.54 10.00 1.08
N SER A 77 -5.66 11.02 0.23
CA SER A 77 -6.66 12.06 0.33
C SER A 77 -7.64 11.97 -0.82
N TRP A 78 -8.85 12.47 -0.62
CA TRP A 78 -9.88 12.61 -1.65
C TRP A 78 -9.62 13.70 -2.70
N PHE A 79 -8.39 14.22 -2.80
CA PHE A 79 -8.07 15.39 -3.63
C PHE A 79 -8.44 15.21 -5.11
N PHE A 80 -8.33 13.99 -5.65
CA PHE A 80 -8.64 13.71 -7.04
C PHE A 80 -10.13 13.86 -7.40
N LEU A 81 -11.05 13.92 -6.42
CA LEU A 81 -12.49 13.79 -6.66
C LEU A 81 -13.30 15.06 -6.40
N LYS A 82 -12.90 15.91 -5.45
CA LYS A 82 -13.55 17.22 -5.22
C LYS A 82 -12.54 18.25 -4.66
N PRO A 83 -11.85 19.03 -5.52
CA PRO A 83 -10.89 20.03 -5.06
C PRO A 83 -11.53 21.18 -4.23
N PHE A 84 -12.86 21.34 -4.26
CA PHE A 84 -13.56 22.48 -3.67
C PHE A 84 -14.41 22.18 -2.42
N ASN A 85 -14.68 20.90 -2.07
CA ASN A 85 -15.51 20.53 -0.92
C ASN A 85 -14.76 19.62 0.06
N GLY A 86 -13.87 20.21 0.87
CA GLY A 86 -13.26 19.54 2.00
C GLY A 86 -12.19 18.53 1.60
N TYR A 87 -10.93 18.88 1.85
CA TYR A 87 -9.85 17.91 1.75
C TYR A 87 -9.92 17.02 3.00
N HIS A 88 -10.07 15.72 2.79
CA HIS A 88 -10.11 14.74 3.86
C HIS A 88 -9.01 13.71 3.62
N THR A 89 -8.07 13.67 4.55
CA THR A 89 -7.06 12.61 4.64
C THR A 89 -7.65 11.46 5.45
N ARG A 90 -7.52 10.22 4.95
CA ARG A 90 -8.15 9.02 5.54
C ARG A 90 -7.91 8.86 7.03
N ILE A 91 -6.68 9.12 7.51
CA ILE A 91 -6.36 9.01 8.94
C ILE A 91 -7.19 9.97 9.81
N PHE A 92 -7.35 11.23 9.41
CA PHE A 92 -8.15 12.20 10.17
C PHE A 92 -9.63 11.88 10.11
N GLU A 93 -10.09 11.40 8.96
CA GLU A 93 -11.47 11.01 8.73
C GLU A 93 -11.91 9.86 9.65
N ILE A 94 -11.01 8.91 9.91
CA ILE A 94 -11.26 7.79 10.84
C ILE A 94 -11.41 8.25 12.28
N PHE A 95 -10.65 9.29 12.67
CA PHE A 95 -10.79 9.90 13.99
C PHE A 95 -11.95 10.91 14.07
N GLY A 96 -12.78 11.03 13.02
CA GLY A 96 -13.89 11.98 12.97
C GLY A 96 -13.46 13.44 12.88
N ASN A 97 -12.19 13.69 12.55
CA ASN A 97 -11.60 15.02 12.49
C ASN A 97 -11.48 15.51 11.05
N ASN A 98 -11.59 16.83 10.87
CA ASN A 98 -11.19 17.46 9.63
C ASN A 98 -9.67 17.54 9.57
N THR A 99 -9.10 17.27 8.40
CA THR A 99 -7.68 17.50 8.19
C THR A 99 -7.42 19.01 8.32
N PRO A 100 -6.32 19.46 8.94
CA PRO A 100 -6.00 20.88 8.97
C PRO A 100 -5.60 21.36 7.56
N LYS A 101 -6.19 22.46 7.10
CA LYS A 101 -6.04 22.98 5.72
C LYS A 101 -4.58 23.20 5.30
N GLU A 102 -3.75 23.61 6.24
CA GLU A 102 -2.32 23.91 6.03
C GLU A 102 -1.52 22.67 5.62
N TYR A 103 -1.96 21.47 6.01
CA TYR A 103 -1.24 20.23 5.73
C TYR A 103 -1.80 19.43 4.56
N TYR A 104 -2.82 19.94 3.86
CA TYR A 104 -3.44 19.25 2.73
C TYR A 104 -2.42 18.88 1.67
N TRP A 105 -1.63 19.87 1.23
CA TRP A 105 -0.61 19.65 0.22
C TRP A 105 0.49 18.69 0.68
N LEU A 106 0.90 18.80 1.95
CA LEU A 106 1.89 17.90 2.53
C LEU A 106 1.42 16.44 2.54
N PHE A 107 0.18 16.17 2.97
CA PHE A 107 -0.37 14.82 2.96
C PHE A 107 -0.57 14.29 1.53
N PHE A 108 -0.95 15.14 0.59
CA PHE A 108 -1.02 14.80 -0.83
C PHE A 108 0.33 14.28 -1.35
N GLU A 109 1.38 15.08 -1.13
CA GLU A 109 2.72 14.80 -1.62
C GLU A 109 3.24 13.52 -1.00
N ILE A 110 3.16 13.38 0.33
CA ILE A 110 3.65 12.19 1.02
C ILE A 110 2.94 10.94 0.51
N SER A 111 1.61 10.97 0.38
CA SER A 111 0.83 9.86 -0.16
C SER A 111 1.29 9.48 -1.58
N THR A 112 1.39 10.49 -2.45
CA THR A 112 1.72 10.29 -3.88
C THR A 112 3.15 9.76 -4.05
N TYR A 113 4.13 10.36 -3.38
CA TYR A 113 5.51 9.91 -3.42
C TYR A 113 5.68 8.53 -2.79
N SER A 114 4.95 8.22 -1.72
CA SER A 114 4.97 6.88 -1.11
C SER A 114 4.44 5.82 -2.08
N PHE A 115 3.36 6.11 -2.82
CA PHE A 115 2.83 5.20 -3.83
C PHE A 115 3.81 4.99 -5.00
N ILE A 116 4.38 6.07 -5.55
CA ILE A 116 5.36 5.97 -6.64
C ILE A 116 6.58 5.18 -6.20
N LEU A 117 7.11 5.47 -5.01
CA LEU A 117 8.27 4.75 -4.47
C LEU A 117 7.94 3.28 -4.19
N ALA A 118 6.74 2.99 -3.69
CA ALA A 118 6.27 1.61 -3.52
C ALA A 118 6.20 0.88 -4.86
N PHE A 119 5.66 1.52 -5.90
CA PHE A 119 5.59 0.96 -7.25
C PHE A 119 6.98 0.60 -7.79
N VAL A 120 7.93 1.56 -7.75
CA VAL A 120 9.29 1.33 -8.24
C VAL A 120 9.98 0.22 -7.45
N THR A 121 9.86 0.25 -6.12
CA THR A 121 10.46 -0.76 -5.24
C THR A 121 9.83 -2.13 -5.45
N GLU A 122 8.54 -2.20 -5.71
CA GLU A 122 7.83 -3.44 -5.97
C GLU A 122 8.29 -4.08 -7.27
N VAL A 123 8.36 -3.30 -8.36
CA VAL A 123 8.88 -3.77 -9.64
C VAL A 123 10.28 -4.37 -9.47
N VAL A 124 11.19 -3.66 -8.78
CA VAL A 124 12.54 -4.16 -8.52
C VAL A 124 12.51 -5.45 -7.69
N THR A 125 11.71 -5.49 -6.63
CA THR A 125 11.62 -6.64 -5.71
C THR A 125 11.09 -7.88 -6.43
N VAL A 126 10.02 -7.72 -7.21
CA VAL A 126 9.40 -8.78 -8.01
C VAL A 126 10.36 -9.25 -9.10
N SER A 127 11.02 -8.35 -9.84
CA SER A 127 11.99 -8.71 -10.88
C SER A 127 13.15 -9.54 -10.32
N ILE A 128 13.72 -9.14 -9.18
CA ILE A 128 14.80 -9.90 -8.52
C ILE A 128 14.28 -11.26 -8.03
N ALA A 129 13.08 -11.28 -7.44
CA ALA A 129 12.45 -12.51 -6.94
C ALA A 129 12.16 -13.50 -8.07
N LEU A 130 11.63 -13.06 -9.20
CA LEU A 130 11.34 -13.90 -10.36
C LEU A 130 12.63 -14.36 -11.07
N TRP A 131 13.62 -13.48 -11.21
CA TRP A 131 14.91 -13.85 -11.81
C TRP A 131 15.60 -14.97 -11.04
N ARG A 132 15.54 -14.93 -9.71
CA ARG A 132 16.11 -16.00 -8.87
C ARG A 132 15.29 -17.29 -8.92
N PHE A 133 13.97 -17.20 -9.12
CA PHE A 133 13.14 -18.37 -9.39
C PHE A 133 13.47 -19.04 -10.73
N ARG A 134 13.79 -18.26 -11.78
CA ARG A 134 14.11 -18.78 -13.12
C ARG A 134 15.49 -19.45 -13.21
N LYS A 135 16.46 -18.99 -12.41
CA LYS A 135 17.81 -19.56 -12.37
C LYS A 135 17.92 -20.90 -11.63
N ARG A 136 16.79 -21.50 -11.25
CA ARG A 136 16.68 -22.79 -10.58
C ARG A 136 15.60 -23.62 -11.26
#